data_AF-A0A925S072-F1
#
_entry.id   AF-A0A925S072-F1
#
_cell.length_a   1.000
_cell.length_b   1.000
_cell.length_c   1.000
_cell.angle_alpha   90.00
_cell.angle_beta   90.00
_cell.angle_gamma   90.00
#
_symmetry.space_group_name_H-M   'P 1'
#
loop_
_entity.id
_entity.type
_entity.pdbx_description
1 polymer ?
#
loop_
_entity_poly.entity_id
_entity_poly.type
_entity_poly.pdbx_seq_one_letter_code
_entity_poly.pdbx_strand_id
1 'polypeptide(L)'
;MDARKKPPSTTPRPTEPDSKPDGKPDCRIDIQIDSRGDVNIYNCTAPCAGGGKPSPPKDEHCCPPVASGACIPASLGAKPKQSRRRKLDKLLANTRVPSAFGASFFHLTRRYLAGKTAANALEERAFATMGRLSPDLQRVLACANDSFDALSPGERDRLFSSDLPHDVEQPLAIDQLTQAVAQELAANVGIQVFDDAGCATEEHPGKVRTLPHPGGEFPPAPVRVCRINGLRTGTFLPPLAPGDYTPDEIQQDCQVLPDGSVTCEVQNTDCQAGTATDGTCLRLQEIEAGRAVLVEGVNFSSVDTKVRIVDVATFNDVRDVDAHVCGDDETPLTDPVSGTPITDCRVHDRLTFRLPDDLAPGLYDFQVMVPNVAGVPGWGDTLFSDGHRIFVVPPSTARFQIVSESLHAREETSPASFGSDEVGIKILAVALFPDLTTSEAQVPNGGNPIRFGDVDSGETRAMNHLLFAHQQPILGGALSILGFEVDGEDAFEKQIDNFTDAFIEILKIELEFLKDHLKDAAAIAEKLAEFGLAGAIAAAIAIAVVLAISVFVALWAPADLIIEDTIGPTVGELVALTSVNFPLPAPSEHITGGGIKVKVTPLEKIPQQYRERREYISDDEDSRYEIVFRYNRLA
;
A
#
# COMPACT_ATOMS: atom_id res chain seq x y z
N MET A 1 -80.70 -18.44 14.00
CA MET A 1 -80.49 -17.75 12.71
C MET A 1 -79.30 -18.39 12.05
N ASP A 2 -79.47 -18.71 10.76
CA ASP A 2 -78.74 -19.57 9.82
C ASP A 2 -77.21 -19.72 9.95
N ALA A 3 -76.53 -20.69 9.35
CA ALA A 3 -76.75 -22.07 8.91
C ALA A 3 -75.47 -22.48 8.15
N ARG A 4 -75.12 -23.77 8.21
CA ARG A 4 -74.41 -24.58 7.19
C ARG A 4 -72.87 -24.47 7.01
N LYS A 5 -72.27 -25.63 7.33
CA LYS A 5 -71.12 -26.30 6.69
C LYS A 5 -71.09 -26.21 5.15
N LYS A 6 -69.88 -26.16 4.57
CA LYS A 6 -69.47 -26.79 3.28
C LYS A 6 -67.92 -26.90 3.17
N PRO A 7 -67.35 -27.71 2.24
CA PRO A 7 -66.26 -28.68 2.50
C PRO A 7 -65.01 -28.44 1.58
N PRO A 8 -64.01 -29.36 1.48
CA PRO A 8 -62.71 -29.07 0.84
C PRO A 8 -62.73 -29.31 -0.68
N SER A 9 -61.89 -28.59 -1.41
CA SER A 9 -61.74 -28.70 -2.87
C SER A 9 -60.28 -28.85 -3.25
N THR A 10 -59.89 -30.07 -3.63
CA THR A 10 -58.73 -30.42 -4.45
C THR A 10 -58.99 -30.03 -5.91
N THR A 11 -58.03 -29.35 -6.56
CA THR A 11 -58.05 -29.09 -8.00
C THR A 11 -56.79 -29.70 -8.64
N PRO A 12 -56.87 -30.37 -9.80
CA PRO A 12 -55.75 -31.09 -10.42
C PRO A 12 -54.87 -30.19 -11.30
N ARG A 13 -53.60 -30.59 -11.46
CA ARG A 13 -52.60 -29.97 -12.36
C ARG A 13 -52.97 -30.18 -13.84
N PRO A 14 -52.75 -29.18 -14.73
CA PRO A 14 -52.90 -29.36 -16.17
C PRO A 14 -51.63 -29.99 -16.78
N THR A 15 -51.83 -31.00 -17.63
CA THR A 15 -50.88 -31.46 -18.66
C THR A 15 -51.14 -30.69 -19.95
N GLU A 16 -50.09 -30.14 -20.56
CA GLU A 16 -50.09 -29.63 -21.93
C GLU A 16 -48.70 -29.78 -22.59
N PRO A 17 -48.58 -29.73 -23.92
CA PRO A 17 -48.13 -30.88 -24.71
C PRO A 17 -46.81 -30.66 -25.47
N ASP A 18 -46.23 -31.79 -25.90
CA ASP A 18 -45.07 -31.90 -26.78
C ASP A 18 -45.22 -31.12 -28.11
N SER A 19 -44.30 -30.20 -28.36
CA SER A 19 -43.88 -29.83 -29.72
C SER A 19 -42.44 -29.30 -29.75
N LYS A 20 -41.57 -30.01 -30.48
CA LYS A 20 -40.25 -29.60 -31.01
C LYS A 20 -40.41 -29.11 -32.47
N PRO A 21 -39.41 -28.53 -33.20
CA PRO A 21 -37.95 -28.37 -32.96
C PRO A 21 -37.45 -26.90 -33.20
N ASP A 22 -36.20 -26.42 -33.03
CA ASP A 22 -34.86 -26.84 -33.50
C ASP A 22 -33.74 -26.06 -32.75
N GLY A 23 -32.58 -26.70 -32.49
CA GLY A 23 -31.29 -26.04 -32.76
C GLY A 23 -30.44 -25.40 -31.64
N LYS A 24 -30.27 -26.04 -30.46
CA LYS A 24 -29.04 -26.01 -29.62
C LYS A 24 -29.21 -27.04 -28.48
N PRO A 25 -28.20 -27.85 -28.11
CA PRO A 25 -28.35 -28.74 -26.96
C PRO A 25 -28.21 -27.92 -25.68
N ASP A 26 -29.33 -27.33 -25.21
CA ASP A 26 -29.44 -26.93 -23.82
C ASP A 26 -29.37 -28.20 -22.98
N CYS A 27 -28.32 -28.33 -22.17
CA CYS A 27 -28.23 -29.34 -21.14
C CYS A 27 -29.21 -28.95 -20.02
N ARG A 28 -30.51 -29.15 -20.26
CA ARG A 28 -31.54 -28.96 -19.25
C ARG A 28 -31.59 -30.22 -18.39
N ILE A 29 -31.00 -30.14 -17.20
CA ILE A 29 -31.11 -31.20 -16.19
C ILE A 29 -32.22 -30.78 -15.22
N ASP A 30 -33.44 -31.28 -15.45
CA ASP A 30 -34.53 -31.16 -14.47
C ASP A 30 -34.38 -32.29 -13.44
N ILE A 31 -33.92 -31.93 -12.23
CA ILE A 31 -33.81 -32.85 -11.10
C ILE A 31 -35.03 -32.63 -10.20
N GLN A 32 -35.98 -33.55 -10.24
CA GLN A 32 -37.16 -33.53 -9.36
C GLN A 32 -37.03 -34.65 -8.32
N ILE A 33 -36.79 -34.27 -7.06
CA ILE A 33 -36.58 -35.21 -5.96
C ILE A 33 -37.76 -35.08 -5.00
N ASP A 34 -38.57 -36.13 -4.91
CA ASP A 34 -39.63 -36.24 -3.93
C ASP A 34 -39.13 -37.16 -2.80
N SER A 35 -38.68 -36.56 -1.69
CA SER A 35 -38.06 -37.28 -0.57
C SER A 35 -38.78 -36.97 0.75
N ARG A 36 -38.88 -37.97 1.63
CA ARG A 36 -39.34 -37.83 3.03
C ARG A 36 -38.19 -37.89 4.04
N GLY A 37 -36.94 -37.79 3.59
CA GLY A 37 -35.71 -37.74 4.38
C GLY A 37 -34.58 -36.99 3.67
N ASP A 38 -33.38 -37.00 4.24
CA ASP A 38 -32.26 -36.19 3.75
C ASP A 38 -31.82 -36.62 2.35
N VAL A 39 -31.55 -35.62 1.51
CA VAL A 39 -31.06 -35.78 0.14
C VAL A 39 -29.61 -35.31 0.10
N ASN A 40 -28.68 -36.22 -0.12
CA ASN A 40 -27.25 -35.91 -0.27
C ASN A 40 -26.84 -36.00 -1.74
N ILE A 41 -26.36 -34.89 -2.31
CA ILE A 41 -25.89 -34.82 -3.70
C ILE A 41 -24.35 -34.75 -3.68
N TYR A 42 -23.70 -35.72 -4.33
CA TYR A 42 -22.24 -35.78 -4.44
C TYR A 42 -21.83 -35.50 -5.88
N ASN A 43 -21.12 -34.39 -6.11
CA ASN A 43 -20.59 -34.06 -7.44
C ASN A 43 -19.17 -34.64 -7.57
N CYS A 44 -19.01 -35.74 -8.29
CA CYS A 44 -17.70 -36.36 -8.55
C CYS A 44 -17.23 -35.99 -9.95
N THR A 45 -16.12 -35.25 -10.07
CA THR A 45 -15.55 -34.80 -11.35
C THR A 45 -14.65 -35.82 -12.04
N ALA A 46 -14.51 -37.04 -11.51
CA ALA A 46 -13.74 -38.11 -12.16
C ALA A 46 -14.57 -39.40 -12.35
N PRO A 47 -14.52 -40.04 -13.53
CA PRO A 47 -15.10 -41.37 -13.69
C PRO A 47 -14.27 -42.34 -12.86
N CYS A 48 -14.88 -42.88 -11.80
CA CYS A 48 -14.29 -43.99 -11.05
C CYS A 48 -14.02 -45.14 -12.03
N ALA A 49 -12.75 -45.45 -12.25
CA ALA A 49 -12.32 -46.56 -13.08
C ALA A 49 -12.68 -47.88 -12.36
N GLY A 50 -13.89 -48.36 -12.58
CA GLY A 50 -14.35 -49.63 -12.04
C GLY A 50 -15.86 -49.73 -12.10
N GLY A 51 -16.38 -50.49 -13.07
CA GLY A 51 -17.81 -50.71 -13.32
C GLY A 51 -18.54 -51.53 -12.24
N GLY A 52 -18.43 -51.14 -10.97
CA GLY A 52 -19.26 -51.62 -9.88
C GLY A 52 -20.39 -50.64 -9.58
N LYS A 53 -21.61 -51.15 -9.34
CA LYS A 53 -22.73 -50.33 -8.84
C LYS A 53 -22.29 -49.59 -7.57
N PRO A 54 -22.57 -48.27 -7.44
CA PRO A 54 -22.20 -47.52 -6.26
C PRO A 54 -23.02 -48.05 -5.07
N SER A 55 -22.33 -48.59 -4.08
CA SER A 55 -22.91 -48.81 -2.76
C SER A 55 -22.77 -47.50 -1.97
N PRO A 56 -23.74 -47.12 -1.12
CA PRO A 56 -23.57 -45.98 -0.23
C PRO A 56 -22.29 -46.19 0.60
N PRO A 57 -21.39 -45.19 0.70
CA PRO A 57 -20.19 -45.34 1.52
C PRO A 57 -20.61 -45.57 2.96
N LYS A 58 -20.05 -46.60 3.61
CA LYS A 58 -20.29 -46.90 5.02
C LYS A 58 -19.28 -46.24 5.97
N ASP A 59 -18.41 -45.38 5.46
CA ASP A 59 -17.30 -44.83 6.23
C ASP A 59 -17.36 -43.30 6.32
N GLU A 60 -16.96 -42.81 7.50
CA GLU A 60 -16.99 -41.43 8.00
C GLU A 60 -16.12 -40.41 7.23
N HIS A 61 -15.52 -40.75 6.09
CA HIS A 61 -14.60 -39.86 5.39
C HIS A 61 -14.70 -39.97 3.87
N CYS A 62 -15.23 -38.91 3.26
CA CYS A 62 -14.57 -38.23 2.16
C CYS A 62 -15.17 -36.81 2.08
N CYS A 63 -14.59 -35.88 2.84
CA CYS A 63 -14.73 -34.46 2.55
C CYS A 63 -14.35 -34.22 1.08
N PRO A 64 -14.89 -33.20 0.40
CA PRO A 64 -14.48 -32.89 -0.97
C PRO A 64 -12.95 -32.79 -1.04
N PRO A 65 -12.33 -33.25 -2.14
CA PRO A 65 -10.87 -33.20 -2.25
C PRO A 65 -10.41 -31.78 -1.99
N VAL A 66 -9.48 -31.63 -1.04
CA VAL A 66 -8.75 -30.39 -0.83
C VAL A 66 -8.17 -30.01 -2.19
N ALA A 67 -8.60 -28.88 -2.76
CA ALA A 67 -8.05 -28.40 -4.01
C ALA A 67 -6.52 -28.32 -3.84
N SER A 68 -5.75 -28.86 -4.79
CA SER A 68 -4.29 -28.93 -4.65
C SER A 68 -3.72 -27.54 -4.37
N GLY A 69 -3.19 -27.33 -3.16
CA GLY A 69 -2.59 -26.06 -2.74
C GLY A 69 -3.41 -25.21 -1.76
N ALA A 70 -4.64 -25.59 -1.39
CA ALA A 70 -5.37 -24.94 -0.30
C ALA A 70 -5.19 -25.71 1.01
N CYS A 71 -4.96 -25.02 2.12
CA CYS A 71 -4.89 -25.68 3.44
C CYS A 71 -6.25 -25.96 4.07
N ILE A 72 -7.32 -25.55 3.38
CA ILE A 72 -8.69 -25.63 3.84
C ILE A 72 -9.57 -26.14 2.68
N PRO A 73 -10.50 -27.07 2.92
CA PRO A 73 -11.45 -27.51 1.92
C PRO A 73 -12.37 -26.35 1.50
N ALA A 74 -12.60 -26.20 0.19
CA ALA A 74 -13.61 -25.28 -0.33
C ALA A 74 -15.00 -25.67 0.19
N SER A 75 -15.86 -24.67 0.47
CA SER A 75 -17.27 -24.90 0.81
C SER A 75 -18.01 -25.58 -0.35
N LEU A 76 -19.05 -26.34 -0.05
CA LEU A 76 -19.92 -26.90 -1.07
C LEU A 76 -20.65 -25.76 -1.79
N GLY A 77 -20.48 -25.66 -3.11
CA GLY A 77 -21.03 -24.55 -3.91
C GLY A 77 -20.09 -23.37 -4.08
N ALA A 78 -18.90 -23.40 -3.45
CA ALA A 78 -17.86 -22.41 -3.61
C ALA A 78 -17.46 -22.16 -5.07
N LYS A 79 -17.14 -20.91 -5.38
CA LYS A 79 -16.52 -20.54 -6.64
C LYS A 79 -15.13 -21.21 -6.75
N PRO A 80 -14.68 -21.58 -7.95
CA PRO A 80 -13.29 -22.01 -8.15
C PRO A 80 -12.32 -20.91 -7.72
N LYS A 81 -11.57 -21.17 -6.66
CA LYS A 81 -10.56 -20.26 -6.12
C LYS A 81 -9.29 -20.23 -6.96
N GLN A 82 -8.57 -19.11 -6.93
CA GLN A 82 -7.26 -19.04 -7.55
C GLN A 82 -6.32 -20.09 -6.95
N SER A 83 -5.55 -20.73 -7.83
CA SER A 83 -4.52 -21.66 -7.37
C SER A 83 -3.45 -20.93 -6.55
N ARG A 84 -2.91 -21.61 -5.53
CA ARG A 84 -1.74 -21.15 -4.76
C ARG A 84 -0.61 -20.64 -5.67
N ARG A 85 -0.33 -21.36 -6.78
CA ARG A 85 0.73 -20.97 -7.71
C ARG A 85 0.47 -19.61 -8.35
N ARG A 86 -0.75 -19.36 -8.81
CA ARG A 86 -1.13 -18.07 -9.39
C ARG A 86 -0.94 -16.91 -8.41
N LYS A 87 -1.37 -17.09 -7.16
CA LYS A 87 -1.17 -16.09 -6.08
C LYS A 87 0.31 -15.81 -5.84
N LEU A 88 1.12 -16.87 -5.73
CA LEU A 88 2.57 -16.75 -5.55
C LEU A 88 3.26 -16.10 -6.75
N ASP A 89 2.87 -16.41 -7.99
CA ASP A 89 3.46 -15.82 -9.18
C ASP A 89 3.23 -14.30 -9.24
N LYS A 90 2.04 -13.83 -8.85
CA LYS A 90 1.75 -12.39 -8.72
C LYS A 90 2.65 -11.73 -7.69
N LEU A 91 2.75 -12.32 -6.49
CA LEU A 91 3.62 -11.80 -5.44
C LEU A 91 5.10 -11.80 -5.85
N LEU A 92 5.60 -12.86 -6.49
CA LEU A 92 6.98 -12.95 -6.97
C LEU A 92 7.29 -11.87 -8.02
N ALA A 93 6.33 -11.58 -8.90
CA ALA A 93 6.47 -10.56 -9.94
C ALA A 93 6.49 -9.13 -9.37
N ASN A 94 5.70 -8.85 -8.32
CA ASN A 94 5.47 -7.49 -7.84
C ASN A 94 6.20 -7.15 -6.53
N THR A 95 6.63 -8.16 -5.76
CA THR A 95 7.37 -7.97 -4.50
C THR A 95 8.76 -7.48 -4.85
N ARG A 96 9.12 -6.27 -4.38
CA ARG A 96 10.45 -5.68 -4.56
C ARG A 96 11.36 -5.88 -3.35
N VAL A 97 10.78 -5.95 -2.15
CA VAL A 97 11.48 -6.12 -0.87
C VAL A 97 10.97 -7.39 -0.18
N PRO A 98 11.84 -8.32 0.24
CA PRO A 98 11.43 -9.50 0.98
C PRO A 98 10.86 -9.16 2.36
N SER A 99 9.85 -9.90 2.83
CA SER A 99 9.19 -9.63 4.11
C SER A 99 9.95 -10.25 5.29
N ALA A 100 10.34 -9.42 6.27
CA ALA A 100 10.88 -9.85 7.54
C ALA A 100 9.78 -10.38 8.48
N PHE A 101 8.63 -9.70 8.54
CA PHE A 101 7.46 -10.15 9.31
C PHE A 101 6.91 -11.51 8.82
N GLY A 102 6.85 -11.70 7.50
CA GLY A 102 6.47 -13.01 6.94
C GLY A 102 7.46 -14.10 7.37
N ALA A 103 8.76 -13.80 7.29
CA ALA A 103 9.82 -14.76 7.61
C ALA A 103 9.83 -15.11 9.10
N SER A 104 9.65 -14.13 9.99
CA SER A 104 9.58 -14.34 11.43
C SER A 104 8.38 -15.18 11.84
N PHE A 105 7.20 -14.90 11.26
CA PHE A 105 5.99 -15.68 11.53
C PHE A 105 6.19 -17.17 11.19
N PHE A 106 6.71 -17.49 10.01
CA PHE A 106 6.93 -18.88 9.62
C PHE A 106 8.02 -19.56 10.46
N HIS A 107 9.06 -18.83 10.87
CA HIS A 107 10.08 -19.37 11.78
C HIS A 107 9.51 -19.69 13.17
N LEU A 108 8.75 -18.76 13.76
CA LEU A 108 8.04 -18.96 15.03
C LEU A 108 7.09 -20.17 14.93
N THR A 109 6.35 -20.26 13.83
CA THR A 109 5.44 -21.38 13.53
C THR A 109 6.18 -22.71 13.48
N ARG A 110 7.29 -22.79 12.73
CA ARG A 110 8.10 -24.00 12.61
C ARG A 110 8.60 -24.49 13.95
N ARG A 111 9.08 -23.58 14.80
CA ARG A 111 9.55 -23.90 16.16
C ARG A 111 8.44 -24.39 17.07
N TYR A 112 7.28 -23.72 17.05
CA TYR A 112 6.11 -24.13 17.82
C TYR A 112 5.64 -25.53 17.41
N LEU A 113 5.48 -25.79 16.10
CA LEU A 113 5.06 -27.09 15.57
C LEU A 113 6.07 -28.21 15.84
N ALA A 114 7.37 -27.88 15.90
CA ALA A 114 8.43 -28.81 16.30
C ALA A 114 8.48 -29.09 17.82
N GLY A 115 7.56 -28.52 18.61
CA GLY A 115 7.49 -28.71 20.06
C GLY A 115 8.67 -28.08 20.81
N LYS A 116 9.31 -27.05 20.24
CA LYS A 116 10.38 -26.32 20.93
C LYS A 116 9.81 -25.54 22.11
N THR A 117 10.60 -25.41 23.16
CA THR A 117 10.28 -24.51 24.27
C THR A 117 10.59 -23.08 23.87
N ALA A 118 9.69 -22.14 24.19
CA ALA A 118 9.95 -20.72 24.00
C ALA A 118 11.22 -20.31 24.74
N ALA A 119 12.15 -19.66 24.03
CA ALA A 119 13.45 -19.27 24.59
C ALA A 119 13.49 -17.81 25.09
N ASN A 120 12.50 -16.99 24.70
CA ASN A 120 12.42 -15.58 25.06
C ASN A 120 10.95 -15.11 25.12
N ALA A 121 10.73 -13.86 25.53
CA ALA A 121 9.38 -13.29 25.73
C ALA A 121 8.57 -13.17 24.43
N LEU A 122 9.24 -12.95 23.29
CA LEU A 122 8.59 -12.93 21.98
C LEU A 122 8.02 -14.31 21.63
N GLU A 123 8.86 -15.36 21.72
CA GLU A 123 8.42 -16.74 21.50
C GLU A 123 7.35 -17.16 22.51
N GLU A 124 7.46 -16.75 23.77
CA GLU A 124 6.47 -17.10 24.81
C GLU A 124 5.07 -16.58 24.45
N ARG A 125 4.98 -15.31 24.03
CA ARG A 125 3.71 -14.71 23.62
C ARG A 125 3.18 -15.31 22.31
N ALA A 126 4.05 -15.47 21.31
CA ALA A 126 3.66 -16.05 20.03
C ALA A 126 3.19 -17.52 20.19
N PHE A 127 3.91 -18.32 20.97
CA PHE A 127 3.56 -19.73 21.23
C PHE A 127 2.29 -19.84 22.06
N ALA A 128 2.06 -18.91 23.00
CA ALA A 128 0.80 -18.84 23.73
C ALA A 128 -0.38 -18.53 22.79
N THR A 129 -0.21 -17.66 21.80
CA THR A 129 -1.22 -17.38 20.77
C THR A 129 -1.49 -18.61 19.91
N MET A 130 -0.44 -19.25 19.38
CA MET A 130 -0.59 -20.49 18.60
C MET A 130 -1.17 -21.65 19.42
N GLY A 131 -0.86 -21.72 20.71
CA GLY A 131 -1.37 -22.71 21.66
C GLY A 131 -2.87 -22.61 21.94
N ARG A 132 -3.48 -21.43 21.70
CA ARG A 132 -4.93 -21.21 21.85
C ARG A 132 -5.73 -21.60 20.61
N LEU A 133 -5.06 -21.89 19.50
CA LEU A 133 -5.72 -22.33 18.26
C LEU A 133 -6.45 -23.66 18.47
N SER A 134 -7.63 -23.78 17.85
CA SER A 134 -8.37 -25.04 17.81
C SER A 134 -7.56 -26.12 17.08
N PRO A 135 -7.84 -27.43 17.30
CA PRO A 135 -7.15 -28.50 16.59
C PRO A 135 -7.23 -28.40 15.07
N ASP A 136 -8.31 -27.81 14.55
CA ASP A 136 -8.49 -27.60 13.11
C ASP A 136 -7.57 -26.49 12.60
N LEU A 137 -7.49 -25.38 13.33
CA LEU A 137 -6.58 -24.27 13.02
C LEU A 137 -5.10 -24.66 13.18
N GLN A 138 -4.77 -25.57 14.08
CA GLN A 138 -3.41 -26.12 14.19
C GLN A 138 -3.03 -26.96 12.95
N ARG A 139 -3.97 -27.73 12.39
CA ARG A 139 -3.71 -28.47 11.13
C ARG A 139 -3.50 -27.51 9.96
N VAL A 140 -4.28 -26.43 9.95
CA VAL A 140 -4.15 -25.35 8.97
C VAL A 140 -2.79 -24.67 9.07
N LEU A 141 -2.34 -24.35 10.30
CA LEU A 141 -1.01 -23.80 10.57
C LEU A 141 0.11 -24.71 10.05
N ALA A 142 0.01 -26.01 10.31
CA ALA A 142 0.97 -27.00 9.82
C ALA A 142 1.02 -27.05 8.28
N CYS A 143 -0.14 -27.06 7.62
CA CYS A 143 -0.20 -27.02 6.16
C CYS A 143 0.39 -25.73 5.56
N ALA A 144 0.15 -24.58 6.19
CA ALA A 144 0.72 -23.31 5.76
C ALA A 144 2.26 -23.34 5.86
N ASN A 145 2.79 -23.87 6.97
CA ASN A 145 4.22 -24.08 7.15
C ASN A 145 4.80 -25.06 6.11
N ASP A 146 4.13 -26.19 5.83
CA ASP A 146 4.56 -27.14 4.80
C ASP A 146 4.58 -26.49 3.40
N SER A 147 3.62 -25.59 3.14
CA SER A 147 3.55 -24.85 1.88
C SER A 147 4.70 -23.84 1.73
N PHE A 148 5.08 -23.18 2.82
CA PHE A 148 6.28 -22.35 2.89
C PHE A 148 7.57 -23.16 2.71
N ASP A 149 7.67 -24.32 3.37
CA ASP A 149 8.84 -25.20 3.29
C ASP A 149 9.00 -25.80 1.88
N ALA A 150 7.91 -25.94 1.13
CA ALA A 150 7.90 -26.42 -0.25
C ALA A 150 8.30 -25.36 -1.30
N LEU A 151 8.44 -24.08 -0.93
CA LEU A 151 8.95 -23.05 -1.84
C LEU A 151 10.38 -23.38 -2.26
N SER A 152 10.72 -23.08 -3.52
CA SER A 152 12.12 -23.16 -3.95
C SER A 152 12.97 -22.09 -3.24
N PRO A 153 14.29 -22.29 -3.10
CA PRO A 153 15.15 -21.30 -2.45
C PRO A 153 15.03 -19.90 -3.06
N GLY A 154 15.03 -19.79 -4.40
CA GLY A 154 14.89 -18.48 -5.07
C GLY A 154 13.54 -17.80 -4.85
N GLU A 155 12.46 -18.56 -4.67
CA GLU A 155 11.14 -17.99 -4.32
C GLU A 155 11.12 -17.53 -2.86
N ARG A 156 11.74 -18.30 -1.97
CA ARG A 156 11.87 -17.94 -0.56
C ARG A 156 12.68 -16.66 -0.41
N ASP A 157 13.86 -16.58 -1.03
CA ASP A 157 14.75 -15.41 -0.98
C ASP A 157 14.10 -14.15 -1.59
N ARG A 158 13.15 -14.33 -2.54
CA ARG A 158 12.42 -13.22 -3.15
C ARG A 158 11.30 -12.68 -2.26
N LEU A 159 10.62 -13.54 -1.50
CA LEU A 159 9.44 -13.18 -0.71
C LEU A 159 9.73 -12.95 0.77
N PHE A 160 10.80 -13.53 1.30
CA PHE A 160 11.10 -13.57 2.73
C PHE A 160 12.54 -13.14 3.00
N SER A 161 12.75 -12.37 4.08
CA SER A 161 14.10 -11.99 4.48
C SER A 161 14.95 -13.23 4.81
N SER A 162 16.14 -13.29 4.21
CA SER A 162 17.15 -14.32 4.49
C SER A 162 17.95 -14.04 5.77
N ASP A 163 17.77 -12.87 6.39
CA ASP A 163 18.51 -12.47 7.61
C ASP A 163 17.97 -13.12 8.88
N LEU A 164 16.79 -13.75 8.79
CA LEU A 164 16.18 -14.49 9.89
C LEU A 164 16.53 -15.98 9.87
N PRO A 165 16.60 -16.64 11.04
CA PRO A 165 17.01 -18.03 11.10
C PRO A 165 16.07 -18.95 10.29
N HIS A 166 16.67 -19.91 9.59
CA HIS A 166 15.94 -21.01 8.97
C HIS A 166 16.03 -22.30 9.80
N ASP A 167 17.00 -22.38 10.71
CA ASP A 167 17.21 -23.54 11.57
C ASP A 167 16.21 -23.55 12.72
N VAL A 168 15.36 -24.57 12.78
CA VAL A 168 14.34 -24.76 13.82
C VAL A 168 14.95 -24.85 15.22
N GLU A 169 16.23 -25.20 15.37
CA GLU A 169 16.87 -25.22 16.69
C GLU A 169 17.17 -23.81 17.22
N GLN A 170 17.30 -22.81 16.35
CA GLN A 170 17.70 -21.46 16.71
C GLN A 170 16.49 -20.60 17.09
N PRO A 171 16.42 -20.05 18.32
CA PRO A 171 15.37 -19.12 18.69
C PRO A 171 15.36 -17.86 17.83
N LEU A 172 14.19 -17.26 17.63
CA LEU A 172 14.11 -15.93 17.01
C LEU A 172 14.58 -14.87 18.01
N ALA A 173 15.76 -14.31 17.80
CA ALA A 173 16.28 -13.25 18.65
C ALA A 173 15.66 -11.88 18.25
N ILE A 174 15.33 -11.05 19.24
CA ILE A 174 14.62 -9.77 19.02
C ILE A 174 15.50 -8.79 18.24
N ASP A 175 16.80 -8.77 18.51
CA ASP A 175 17.80 -7.98 17.79
C ASP A 175 17.89 -8.38 16.31
N GLN A 176 17.87 -9.67 16.00
CA GLN A 176 17.82 -10.16 14.62
C GLN A 176 16.54 -9.74 13.90
N LEU A 177 15.37 -9.91 14.55
CA LEU A 177 14.09 -9.46 13.99
C LEU A 177 14.09 -7.94 13.74
N THR A 178 14.60 -7.18 14.70
CA THR A 178 14.70 -5.71 14.60
C THR A 178 15.56 -5.29 13.43
N GLN A 179 16.73 -5.91 13.24
CA GLN A 179 17.63 -5.61 12.13
C GLN A 179 16.98 -5.94 10.78
N ALA A 180 16.35 -7.12 10.64
CA ALA A 180 15.70 -7.54 9.41
C ALA A 180 14.52 -6.62 9.04
N VAL A 181 13.71 -6.22 10.02
CA VAL A 181 12.62 -5.27 9.80
C VAL A 181 13.18 -3.89 9.44
N ALA A 182 14.23 -3.41 10.12
CA ALA A 182 14.84 -2.13 9.78
C ALA A 182 15.38 -2.11 8.33
N GLN A 183 15.95 -3.21 7.86
CA GLN A 183 16.38 -3.38 6.46
C GLN A 183 15.20 -3.40 5.48
N GLU A 184 14.13 -4.12 5.80
CA GLU A 184 12.88 -4.10 5.01
C GLU A 184 12.31 -2.68 4.92
N LEU A 185 12.26 -1.95 6.03
CA LEU A 185 11.77 -0.57 6.07
C LEU A 185 12.66 0.37 5.26
N ALA A 186 13.98 0.28 5.42
CA ALA A 186 14.92 1.08 4.63
C ALA A 186 14.79 0.82 3.13
N ALA A 187 14.68 -0.45 2.73
CA ALA A 187 14.50 -0.81 1.33
C ALA A 187 13.18 -0.30 0.75
N ASN A 188 12.09 -0.38 1.53
CA ASN A 188 10.81 0.18 1.13
C ASN A 188 10.84 1.71 1.04
N VAL A 189 11.51 2.40 1.98
CA VAL A 189 11.75 3.86 1.87
C VAL A 189 12.58 4.17 0.64
N GLY A 190 13.63 3.39 0.38
CA GLY A 190 14.48 3.50 -0.80
C GLY A 190 13.68 3.48 -2.10
N ILE A 191 12.79 2.50 -2.25
CA ILE A 191 11.92 2.41 -3.42
C ILE A 191 10.94 3.57 -3.48
N GLN A 192 10.28 3.93 -2.38
CA GLN A 192 9.25 4.97 -2.39
C GLN A 192 9.81 6.36 -2.71
N VAL A 193 10.99 6.68 -2.18
CA VAL A 193 11.59 8.01 -2.30
C VAL A 193 12.52 8.08 -3.51
N PHE A 194 13.34 7.05 -3.71
CA PHE A 194 14.44 7.06 -4.68
C PHE A 194 14.24 6.10 -5.86
N ASP A 195 13.21 5.24 -5.83
CA ASP A 195 13.04 4.11 -6.77
C ASP A 195 14.25 3.14 -6.76
N ASP A 196 14.97 3.10 -5.63
CA ASP A 196 16.15 2.26 -5.41
C ASP A 196 16.14 1.73 -3.99
N ALA A 197 16.01 0.40 -3.85
CA ALA A 197 15.94 -0.30 -2.57
C ALA A 197 17.22 -0.16 -1.72
N GLY A 198 18.40 0.00 -2.33
CA GLY A 198 19.64 0.19 -1.58
C GLY A 198 19.83 1.63 -1.11
N CYS A 199 19.25 2.58 -1.84
CA CYS A 199 19.76 3.94 -1.75
C CYS A 199 19.49 4.62 -0.42
N ALA A 200 18.39 4.31 0.28
CA ALA A 200 18.10 4.91 1.58
C ALA A 200 19.23 4.68 2.62
N THR A 201 19.97 3.57 2.50
CA THR A 201 21.12 3.26 3.36
C THR A 201 22.46 3.47 2.67
N GLU A 202 22.53 3.38 1.34
CA GLU A 202 23.77 3.43 0.56
C GLU A 202 23.65 4.46 -0.56
N GLU A 203 24.15 5.67 -0.32
CA GLU A 203 24.16 6.73 -1.33
C GLU A 203 25.08 6.38 -2.49
N HIS A 204 24.71 6.87 -3.67
CA HIS A 204 25.56 6.75 -4.84
C HIS A 204 25.37 7.95 -5.79
N PRO A 205 26.43 8.38 -6.48
CA PRO A 205 26.38 9.56 -7.32
C PRO A 205 25.69 9.29 -8.65
N GLY A 206 24.97 10.30 -9.16
CA GLY A 206 24.49 10.31 -10.53
C GLY A 206 25.63 10.37 -11.57
N LYS A 207 25.31 10.04 -12.82
CA LYS A 207 26.28 10.14 -13.92
C LYS A 207 26.63 11.60 -14.20
N VAL A 208 27.89 11.88 -14.54
CA VAL A 208 28.33 13.23 -14.94
C VAL A 208 27.89 13.52 -16.37
N ARG A 209 26.93 14.44 -16.54
CA ARG A 209 26.35 14.85 -17.84
C ARG A 209 26.65 16.31 -18.17
N THR A 210 27.29 17.02 -17.24
CA THR A 210 27.64 18.43 -17.37
C THR A 210 28.56 18.66 -18.57
N LEU A 211 28.16 19.58 -19.45
CA LEU A 211 28.97 20.01 -20.59
C LEU A 211 30.00 21.06 -20.16
N PRO A 212 31.12 21.20 -20.90
CA PRO A 212 32.05 22.32 -20.71
C PRO A 212 31.30 23.66 -20.73
N HIS A 213 31.79 24.61 -19.93
CA HIS A 213 31.16 25.91 -19.82
C HIS A 213 31.02 26.57 -21.21
N PRO A 214 29.79 26.94 -21.63
CA PRO A 214 29.54 27.38 -23.01
C PRO A 214 30.06 28.80 -23.31
N GLY A 215 30.55 29.51 -22.29
CA GLY A 215 30.91 30.94 -22.36
C GLY A 215 29.68 31.85 -22.27
N GLY A 216 29.92 33.15 -22.08
CA GLY A 216 28.87 34.16 -21.90
C GLY A 216 28.71 34.64 -20.45
N GLU A 217 27.94 35.72 -20.27
CA GLU A 217 27.75 36.35 -18.95
C GLU A 217 26.78 35.56 -18.06
N PHE A 218 25.85 34.82 -18.66
CA PHE A 218 24.81 34.04 -17.97
C PHE A 218 24.64 32.66 -18.62
N PRO A 219 25.57 31.72 -18.38
CA PRO A 219 25.40 30.34 -18.87
C PRO A 219 24.21 29.67 -18.16
N PRO A 220 23.56 28.67 -18.79
CA PRO A 220 22.56 27.85 -18.11
C PRO A 220 23.21 27.10 -16.93
N ALA A 221 22.45 26.91 -15.84
CA ALA A 221 22.93 26.18 -14.67
C ALA A 221 23.39 24.75 -15.05
N PRO A 222 24.61 24.33 -14.66
CA PRO A 222 25.14 23.00 -14.96
C PRO A 222 24.44 21.88 -14.17
N VAL A 223 23.81 22.21 -13.04
CA VAL A 223 22.93 21.34 -12.24
C VAL A 223 21.51 21.81 -12.45
N ARG A 224 20.55 20.89 -12.55
CA ARG A 224 19.15 21.25 -12.78
C ARG A 224 18.26 20.57 -11.77
N VAL A 225 17.36 21.33 -11.16
CA VAL A 225 16.23 20.77 -10.40
C VAL A 225 15.01 20.73 -11.31
N CYS A 226 14.50 19.53 -11.50
CA CYS A 226 13.33 19.23 -12.32
C CYS A 226 12.06 19.18 -11.49
N ARG A 227 12.12 18.59 -10.29
CA ARG A 227 10.97 18.52 -9.38
C ARG A 227 11.39 18.80 -7.94
N ILE A 228 10.44 19.33 -7.17
CA ILE A 228 10.55 19.50 -5.71
C ILE A 228 9.30 18.84 -5.12
N ASN A 229 9.47 17.85 -4.24
CA ASN A 229 8.42 16.97 -3.70
C ASN A 229 7.43 16.48 -4.79
N GLY A 230 7.99 16.05 -5.92
CA GLY A 230 7.20 15.56 -7.07
C GLY A 230 6.60 16.63 -7.98
N LEU A 231 6.56 17.91 -7.58
CA LEU A 231 6.02 19.00 -8.40
C LEU A 231 7.05 19.56 -9.37
N ARG A 232 6.71 19.67 -10.67
CA ARG A 232 7.62 20.17 -11.70
C ARG A 232 7.92 21.66 -11.51
N THR A 233 9.18 22.03 -11.66
CA THR A 233 9.66 23.41 -11.49
C THR A 233 9.51 24.23 -12.78
N GLY A 234 9.71 25.55 -12.69
CA GLY A 234 9.79 26.44 -13.86
C GLY A 234 11.04 26.21 -14.71
N THR A 235 12.00 25.42 -14.21
CA THR A 235 13.23 25.02 -14.90
C THR A 235 13.14 23.62 -15.51
N PHE A 236 11.95 23.01 -15.55
CA PHE A 236 11.74 21.69 -16.15
C PHE A 236 12.10 21.69 -17.64
N LEU A 237 12.83 20.67 -18.09
CA LEU A 237 13.24 20.48 -19.49
C LEU A 237 12.87 19.09 -20.00
N PRO A 238 12.27 18.96 -21.20
CA PRO A 238 11.85 20.04 -22.10
C PRO A 238 10.77 20.94 -21.47
N PRO A 239 10.69 22.24 -21.83
CA PRO A 239 9.72 23.15 -21.23
C PRO A 239 8.29 22.64 -21.44
N LEU A 240 7.48 22.76 -20.39
CA LEU A 240 6.08 22.37 -20.41
C LEU A 240 5.25 23.45 -21.11
N ALA A 241 4.23 23.04 -21.87
CA ALA A 241 3.31 23.97 -22.50
C ALA A 241 2.29 24.51 -21.46
N PRO A 242 1.64 25.65 -21.74
CA PRO A 242 0.50 26.12 -20.94
C PRO A 242 -0.57 25.02 -20.80
N GLY A 243 -0.97 24.73 -19.57
CA GLY A 243 -1.95 23.66 -19.25
C GLY A 243 -1.37 22.26 -19.06
N ASP A 244 -0.07 22.04 -19.33
CA ASP A 244 0.58 20.75 -19.02
C ASP A 244 0.86 20.59 -17.52
N TYR A 245 0.95 21.70 -16.79
CA TYR A 245 1.06 21.70 -15.32
C TYR A 245 -0.23 21.20 -14.69
N THR A 246 -0.11 20.36 -13.66
CA THR A 246 -1.26 19.85 -12.91
C THR A 246 -1.81 20.94 -11.99
N PRO A 247 -3.07 20.83 -11.52
CA PRO A 247 -3.62 21.78 -10.55
C PRO A 247 -2.77 21.93 -9.29
N ASP A 248 -2.10 20.85 -8.84
CA ASP A 248 -1.22 20.83 -7.66
C ASP A 248 0.09 21.61 -7.86
N GLU A 249 0.51 21.80 -9.11
CA GLU A 249 1.73 22.54 -9.46
C GLU A 249 1.48 24.05 -9.60
N ILE A 250 0.22 24.47 -9.58
CA ILE A 250 -0.20 25.86 -9.79
C ILE A 250 -0.62 26.51 -8.47
N GLN A 251 -0.18 27.74 -8.26
CA GLN A 251 -0.60 28.53 -7.10
C GLN A 251 -2.06 28.98 -7.26
N GLN A 252 -2.87 28.70 -6.23
CA GLN A 252 -4.28 29.05 -6.19
C GLN A 252 -4.64 29.75 -4.89
N ASP A 253 -5.52 30.74 -4.98
CA ASP A 253 -6.12 31.42 -3.85
C ASP A 253 -7.56 30.95 -3.69
N CYS A 254 -7.82 30.19 -2.63
CA CYS A 254 -9.13 29.58 -2.39
C CYS A 254 -9.90 30.34 -1.31
N GLN A 255 -11.19 30.56 -1.56
CA GLN A 255 -12.12 31.18 -0.62
C GLN A 255 -13.29 30.24 -0.33
N VAL A 256 -13.66 30.16 0.95
CA VAL A 256 -14.85 29.44 1.39
C VAL A 256 -16.05 30.38 1.27
N LEU A 257 -17.02 29.99 0.45
CA LEU A 257 -18.26 30.72 0.26
C LEU A 257 -19.22 30.50 1.44
N PRO A 258 -20.24 31.36 1.65
CA PRO A 258 -21.15 31.25 2.79
C PRO A 258 -21.96 29.94 2.85
N ASP A 259 -22.12 29.25 1.71
CA ASP A 259 -22.78 27.94 1.62
C ASP A 259 -21.83 26.77 1.94
N GLY A 260 -20.57 27.06 2.28
CA GLY A 260 -19.53 26.09 2.60
C GLY A 260 -18.78 25.55 1.37
N SER A 261 -19.17 25.94 0.16
CA SER A 261 -18.43 25.57 -1.05
C SER A 261 -17.09 26.34 -1.14
N VAL A 262 -16.12 25.78 -1.87
CA VAL A 262 -14.80 26.39 -2.05
C VAL A 262 -14.66 26.82 -3.51
N THR A 263 -14.28 28.08 -3.71
CA THR A 263 -13.88 28.61 -5.03
C THR A 263 -12.41 28.95 -5.01
N CYS A 264 -11.66 28.53 -6.03
CA CYS A 264 -10.23 28.78 -6.15
C CYS A 264 -9.94 29.57 -7.43
N GLU A 265 -9.13 30.62 -7.31
CA GLU A 265 -8.64 31.41 -8.44
C GLU A 265 -7.15 31.15 -8.64
N VAL A 266 -6.74 30.97 -9.90
CA VAL A 266 -5.33 30.78 -10.26
C VAL A 266 -4.59 32.12 -10.16
N GLN A 267 -3.47 32.12 -9.44
CA GLN A 267 -2.64 33.31 -9.27
C GLN A 267 -1.74 33.52 -10.49
N ASN A 268 -1.71 34.75 -11.02
CA ASN A 268 -0.93 35.13 -12.21
C ASN A 268 -0.01 36.35 -11.96
N THR A 269 0.09 36.82 -10.73
CA THR A 269 0.91 37.97 -10.32
C THR A 269 1.69 37.63 -9.05
N ASP A 270 2.83 38.26 -8.82
CA ASP A 270 3.67 38.07 -7.62
C ASP A 270 4.10 36.61 -7.36
N CYS A 271 4.49 35.90 -8.43
CA CYS A 271 4.80 34.48 -8.40
C CYS A 271 6.10 34.16 -7.65
N GLN A 272 5.98 33.90 -6.34
CA GLN A 272 7.12 33.69 -5.44
C GLN A 272 7.97 32.47 -5.81
N ALA A 273 7.36 31.39 -6.30
CA ALA A 273 8.05 30.15 -6.70
C ALA A 273 8.40 30.09 -8.20
N GLY A 274 8.24 31.21 -8.92
CA GLY A 274 8.44 31.30 -10.36
C GLY A 274 7.14 31.18 -11.17
N THR A 275 7.29 31.34 -12.48
CA THR A 275 6.18 31.40 -13.44
C THR A 275 6.28 30.26 -14.45
N ALA A 276 5.15 29.67 -14.81
CA ALA A 276 5.00 28.89 -16.04
C ALA A 276 5.12 29.80 -17.28
N THR A 277 5.21 29.20 -18.46
CA THR A 277 5.43 29.92 -19.73
C THR A 277 4.30 30.89 -20.11
N ASP A 278 3.09 30.68 -19.59
CA ASP A 278 1.92 31.54 -19.80
C ASP A 278 1.77 32.66 -18.74
N GLY A 279 2.70 32.74 -17.79
CA GLY A 279 2.65 33.71 -16.69
C GLY A 279 1.92 33.20 -15.44
N THR A 280 1.40 31.97 -15.45
CA THR A 280 0.77 31.36 -14.28
C THR A 280 1.79 31.16 -13.17
N CYS A 281 1.44 31.48 -11.93
CA CYS A 281 2.32 31.25 -10.79
C CYS A 281 2.42 29.76 -10.45
N LEU A 282 3.65 29.26 -10.30
CA LEU A 282 3.90 27.93 -9.78
C LEU A 282 3.66 27.90 -8.27
N ARG A 283 3.22 26.75 -7.76
CA ARG A 283 2.90 26.53 -6.35
C ARG A 283 4.14 26.78 -5.48
N LEU A 284 3.99 27.70 -4.52
CA LEU A 284 4.97 27.84 -3.44
C LEU A 284 4.72 26.72 -2.43
N GLN A 285 5.71 25.86 -2.25
CA GLN A 285 5.58 24.71 -1.36
C GLN A 285 5.79 25.12 0.09
N GLU A 286 4.79 24.82 0.91
CA GLU A 286 4.85 24.95 2.37
C GLU A 286 5.45 23.68 2.97
N ILE A 287 6.58 23.81 3.66
CA ILE A 287 7.31 22.68 4.23
C ILE A 287 7.61 22.96 5.70
N GLU A 288 7.32 22.01 6.58
CA GLU A 288 7.61 22.17 8.00
C GLU A 288 9.12 22.15 8.25
N ALA A 289 9.61 22.99 9.16
CA ALA A 289 10.97 22.87 9.69
C ALA A 289 11.20 21.44 10.22
N GLY A 290 12.39 20.89 9.97
CA GLY A 290 12.74 19.52 10.34
C GLY A 290 12.29 18.42 9.38
N ARG A 291 11.58 18.74 8.30
CA ARG A 291 11.14 17.76 7.30
C ARG A 291 12.10 17.63 6.12
N ALA A 292 12.02 16.48 5.47
CA ALA A 292 12.68 16.23 4.20
C ALA A 292 12.09 17.11 3.08
N VAL A 293 12.96 17.57 2.20
CA VAL A 293 12.61 18.04 0.85
C VAL A 293 13.19 17.04 -0.13
N LEU A 294 12.34 16.43 -0.96
CA LEU A 294 12.76 15.58 -2.07
C LEU A 294 12.99 16.44 -3.31
N VAL A 295 14.14 16.28 -3.93
CA VAL A 295 14.52 16.98 -5.15
C VAL A 295 14.87 15.95 -6.21
N GLU A 296 14.27 16.08 -7.38
CA GLU A 296 14.62 15.29 -8.56
C GLU A 296 15.23 16.22 -9.62
N GLY A 297 16.26 15.75 -10.30
CA GLY A 297 17.02 16.59 -11.22
C GLY A 297 18.08 15.86 -12.02
N VAL A 298 19.08 16.64 -12.45
CA VAL A 298 20.16 16.20 -13.32
C VAL A 298 21.50 16.70 -12.78
N ASN A 299 22.52 15.85 -12.89
CA ASN A 299 23.89 16.09 -12.46
C ASN A 299 24.07 16.16 -10.95
N PHE A 300 23.34 15.34 -10.18
CA PHE A 300 23.66 15.11 -8.77
C PHE A 300 24.82 14.10 -8.65
N SER A 301 25.96 14.48 -9.26
CA SER A 301 27.07 13.57 -9.58
C SER A 301 28.05 13.30 -8.44
N SER A 302 27.69 13.65 -7.21
CA SER A 302 28.51 13.42 -6.02
C SER A 302 27.62 13.21 -4.81
N VAL A 303 27.98 12.26 -3.94
CA VAL A 303 27.35 12.07 -2.62
C VAL A 303 27.72 13.18 -1.64
N ASP A 304 28.78 13.95 -1.91
CA ASP A 304 29.15 15.15 -1.14
C ASP A 304 28.32 16.40 -1.54
N THR A 305 27.15 16.19 -2.17
CA THR A 305 26.25 17.29 -2.57
C THR A 305 25.67 17.95 -1.32
N LYS A 306 25.61 19.28 -1.35
CA LYS A 306 24.97 20.08 -0.30
C LYS A 306 23.83 20.90 -0.87
N VAL A 307 22.94 21.34 0.01
CA VAL A 307 21.93 22.33 -0.32
C VAL A 307 22.18 23.58 0.50
N ARG A 308 22.34 24.70 -0.19
CA ARG A 308 22.41 26.02 0.44
C ARG A 308 21.01 26.56 0.60
N ILE A 309 20.63 26.95 1.81
CA ILE A 309 19.37 27.57 2.17
C ILE A 309 19.67 29.02 2.60
N VAL A 310 18.90 29.98 2.10
CA VAL A 310 19.08 31.41 2.35
C VAL A 310 17.74 32.04 2.68
N ASP A 311 17.65 32.71 3.83
CA ASP A 311 16.49 33.54 4.19
C ASP A 311 16.36 34.73 3.23
N VAL A 312 15.21 34.83 2.54
CA VAL A 312 14.93 35.89 1.57
C VAL A 312 14.66 37.23 2.25
N ALA A 313 14.23 37.25 3.50
CA ALA A 313 13.93 38.49 4.21
C ALA A 313 15.20 39.22 4.66
N THR A 314 16.15 38.49 5.24
CA THR A 314 17.37 39.08 5.81
C THR A 314 18.62 38.89 4.97
N PHE A 315 18.68 37.85 4.12
CA PHE A 315 19.87 37.37 3.43
C PHE A 315 21.08 37.09 4.35
N ASN A 316 20.85 37.04 5.66
CA ASN A 316 21.89 36.88 6.68
C ASN A 316 21.95 35.44 7.19
N ASP A 317 20.83 34.70 7.11
CA ASP A 317 20.80 33.30 7.50
C ASP A 317 21.07 32.42 6.28
N VAL A 318 22.35 32.06 6.11
CA VAL A 318 22.83 31.11 5.10
C VAL A 318 23.23 29.82 5.80
N ARG A 319 22.68 28.70 5.34
CA ARG A 319 22.95 27.36 5.88
C ARG A 319 23.25 26.42 4.72
N ASP A 320 24.38 25.74 4.78
CA ASP A 320 24.68 24.63 3.88
C ASP A 320 24.38 23.33 4.63
N VAL A 321 23.41 22.56 4.14
CA VAL A 321 23.01 21.26 4.71
C VAL A 321 23.44 20.13 3.79
N ASP A 322 23.80 18.99 4.38
CA ASP A 322 24.15 17.80 3.61
C ASP A 322 22.87 17.20 2.98
N ALA A 323 23.02 16.67 1.76
CA ALA A 323 21.96 16.00 1.04
C ALA A 323 22.28 14.51 0.90
N HIS A 324 21.26 13.67 1.01
CA HIS A 324 21.33 12.25 0.69
C HIS A 324 21.11 12.05 -0.80
N VAL A 325 22.08 11.49 -1.54
CA VAL A 325 22.04 11.41 -3.01
C VAL A 325 21.85 9.98 -3.53
N CYS A 326 20.95 9.87 -4.50
CA CYS A 326 20.64 8.66 -5.26
C CYS A 326 20.69 8.95 -6.76
N GLY A 327 21.76 8.52 -7.42
CA GLY A 327 21.98 8.73 -8.84
C GLY A 327 21.02 7.94 -9.74
N ASP A 328 20.72 8.48 -10.92
CA ASP A 328 19.99 7.74 -11.96
C ASP A 328 20.96 6.91 -12.82
N ASP A 329 20.96 5.62 -12.56
CA ASP A 329 21.73 4.62 -13.28
C ASP A 329 21.01 4.05 -14.51
N GLU A 330 19.70 4.23 -14.62
CA GLU A 330 18.90 3.68 -15.72
C GLU A 330 18.99 4.54 -16.97
N THR A 331 18.95 5.86 -16.82
CA THR A 331 19.00 6.77 -17.96
C THR A 331 20.38 6.71 -18.64
N PRO A 332 20.44 6.42 -19.95
CA PRO A 332 21.70 6.40 -20.70
C PRO A 332 22.47 7.72 -20.55
N LEU A 333 23.80 7.67 -20.64
CA LEU A 333 24.63 8.88 -20.57
C LEU A 333 24.27 9.87 -21.69
N THR A 334 24.05 9.32 -22.89
CA THR A 334 23.77 10.06 -24.12
C THR A 334 22.45 9.61 -24.73
N ASP A 335 21.79 10.54 -25.39
CA ASP A 335 20.61 10.28 -26.19
C ASP A 335 20.98 9.33 -27.35
N PRO A 336 20.30 8.18 -27.49
CA PRO A 336 20.69 7.16 -28.47
C PRO A 336 20.47 7.60 -29.93
N VAL A 337 19.68 8.65 -30.17
CA VAL A 337 19.38 9.16 -31.51
C VAL A 337 20.37 10.24 -31.92
N SER A 338 20.66 11.18 -31.03
CA SER A 338 21.53 12.34 -31.31
C SER A 338 22.98 12.15 -30.88
N GLY A 339 23.27 11.20 -29.99
CA GLY A 339 24.59 10.96 -29.43
C GLY A 339 25.06 12.04 -28.44
N THR A 340 24.22 13.00 -28.07
CA THR A 340 24.56 14.07 -27.13
C THR A 340 24.23 13.67 -25.69
N PRO A 341 24.97 14.16 -24.68
CA PRO A 341 24.60 13.93 -23.28
C PRO A 341 23.16 14.36 -22.99
N ILE A 342 22.43 13.54 -22.24
CA ILE A 342 21.07 13.88 -21.79
C ILE A 342 21.22 14.82 -20.60
N THR A 343 20.90 16.10 -20.76
CA THR A 343 21.04 17.12 -19.69
C THR A 343 19.69 17.73 -19.29
N ASP A 344 18.61 16.96 -19.48
CA ASP A 344 17.23 17.36 -19.27
C ASP A 344 16.52 16.41 -18.29
N CYS A 345 15.26 16.70 -17.96
CA CYS A 345 14.49 16.01 -16.93
C CYS A 345 13.97 14.62 -17.34
N ARG A 346 14.58 14.00 -18.37
CA ARG A 346 14.53 12.55 -18.56
C ARG A 346 15.43 11.81 -17.57
N VAL A 347 16.41 12.49 -17.00
CA VAL A 347 17.25 11.96 -15.91
C VAL A 347 16.51 12.17 -14.59
N HIS A 348 16.55 11.16 -13.74
CA HIS A 348 15.87 11.12 -12.45
C HIS A 348 16.88 10.99 -11.31
N ASP A 349 17.96 11.78 -11.33
CA ASP A 349 18.84 11.86 -10.16
C ASP A 349 17.99 12.41 -9.00
N ARG A 350 18.01 11.77 -7.84
CA ARG A 350 17.21 12.19 -6.67
C ARG A 350 18.12 12.51 -5.51
N LEU A 351 17.74 13.52 -4.74
CA LEU A 351 18.33 13.80 -3.45
C LEU A 351 17.27 14.20 -2.43
N THR A 352 17.56 13.99 -1.16
CA THR A 352 16.77 14.54 -0.07
C THR A 352 17.66 15.35 0.85
N PHE A 353 17.10 16.43 1.42
CA PHE A 353 17.77 17.18 2.48
C PHE A 353 16.75 17.55 3.54
N ARG A 354 17.20 17.62 4.79
CA ARG A 354 16.34 18.02 5.91
C ARG A 354 16.44 19.52 6.13
N LEU A 355 15.28 20.20 6.21
CA LEU A 355 15.25 21.59 6.67
C LEU A 355 15.68 21.65 8.14
N PRO A 356 16.60 22.54 8.53
CA PRO A 356 16.98 22.69 9.93
C PRO A 356 15.76 22.96 10.83
N ASP A 357 15.70 22.30 11.98
CA ASP A 357 14.59 22.38 12.93
C ASP A 357 14.40 23.79 13.50
N ASP A 358 15.46 24.60 13.49
CA ASP A 358 15.51 25.96 14.05
C ASP A 358 15.21 27.06 13.03
N LEU A 359 14.92 26.71 11.77
CA LEU A 359 14.51 27.70 10.76
C LEU A 359 13.21 28.40 11.21
N ALA A 360 13.27 29.73 11.26
CA ALA A 360 12.08 30.54 11.51
C ALA A 360 11.10 30.42 10.32
N PRO A 361 9.78 30.47 10.55
CA PRO A 361 8.82 30.48 9.45
C PRO A 361 9.05 31.66 8.49
N GLY A 362 9.01 31.41 7.18
CA GLY A 362 9.32 32.44 6.19
C GLY A 362 9.67 31.90 4.80
N LEU A 363 10.01 32.81 3.89
CA LEU A 363 10.46 32.49 2.53
C LEU A 363 11.96 32.21 2.52
N TYR A 364 12.35 31.08 1.94
CA TYR A 364 13.75 30.70 1.77
C TYR A 364 14.02 30.34 0.32
N ASP A 365 15.14 30.84 -0.19
CA ASP A 365 15.72 30.34 -1.44
C ASP A 365 16.66 29.18 -1.12
N PHE A 366 16.69 28.16 -1.96
CA PHE A 366 17.65 27.08 -1.88
C PHE A 366 18.32 26.81 -3.23
N GLN A 367 19.56 26.33 -3.17
CA GLN A 367 20.38 25.95 -4.33
C GLN A 367 21.09 24.63 -4.05
N VAL A 368 21.06 23.73 -5.03
CA VAL A 368 21.83 22.49 -4.99
C VAL A 368 23.29 22.79 -5.39
N MET A 369 24.22 22.36 -4.56
CA MET A 369 25.66 22.55 -4.71
C MET A 369 26.35 21.20 -4.89
N VAL A 370 26.76 20.90 -6.12
CA VAL A 370 27.39 19.62 -6.46
C VAL A 370 28.88 19.83 -6.70
N PRO A 371 29.77 19.12 -5.98
CA PRO A 371 31.21 19.15 -6.28
C PRO A 371 31.52 18.78 -7.74
N ASN A 372 32.38 19.55 -8.40
CA ASN A 372 32.82 19.32 -9.77
C ASN A 372 33.89 18.22 -9.84
N VAL A 373 33.55 17.00 -9.42
CA VAL A 373 34.47 15.85 -9.28
C VAL A 373 35.13 15.45 -10.59
N ALA A 374 34.49 15.74 -11.73
CA ALA A 374 35.02 15.46 -13.06
C ALA A 374 35.94 16.57 -13.60
N GLY A 375 36.08 17.70 -12.90
CA GLY A 375 36.88 18.84 -13.34
C GLY A 375 36.40 19.41 -14.67
N VAL A 376 35.08 19.49 -14.88
CA VAL A 376 34.49 19.95 -16.15
C VAL A 376 34.99 21.37 -16.46
N PRO A 377 35.67 21.58 -17.60
CA PRO A 377 36.36 22.83 -17.87
C PRO A 377 35.44 24.06 -17.89
N GLY A 378 35.94 25.15 -17.32
CA GLY A 378 35.28 26.46 -17.30
C GLY A 378 34.23 26.64 -16.19
N TRP A 379 33.91 25.58 -15.45
CA TRP A 379 33.18 25.67 -14.18
C TRP A 379 34.15 25.74 -13.00
N GLY A 380 33.68 26.22 -11.85
CA GLY A 380 34.45 26.20 -10.61
C GLY A 380 34.50 24.81 -9.96
N ASP A 381 35.00 24.75 -8.73
CA ASP A 381 35.07 23.51 -7.93
C ASP A 381 33.67 23.02 -7.51
N THR A 382 32.65 23.87 -7.60
CA THR A 382 31.26 23.57 -7.31
C THR A 382 30.37 23.99 -8.47
N LEU A 383 29.48 23.08 -8.85
CA LEU A 383 28.41 23.28 -9.81
C LEU A 383 27.14 23.66 -9.05
N PHE A 384 26.44 24.70 -9.52
CA PHE A 384 25.24 25.21 -8.86
C PHE A 384 24.00 24.95 -9.72
N SER A 385 22.88 24.68 -9.06
CA SER A 385 21.57 24.80 -9.70
C SER A 385 21.12 26.25 -9.79
N ASP A 386 20.03 26.49 -10.52
CA ASP A 386 19.23 27.70 -10.33
C ASP A 386 18.69 27.77 -8.88
N GLY A 387 18.29 28.97 -8.44
CA GLY A 387 17.65 29.15 -7.13
C GLY A 387 16.17 28.76 -7.16
N HIS A 388 15.73 28.05 -6.12
CA HIS A 388 14.35 27.62 -5.94
C HIS A 388 13.80 28.12 -4.61
N ARG A 389 12.49 28.39 -4.52
CA ARG A 389 11.89 28.97 -3.32
C ARG A 389 10.92 28.02 -2.63
N ILE A 390 10.99 27.99 -1.30
CA ILE A 390 10.06 27.29 -0.41
C ILE A 390 9.57 28.24 0.69
N PHE A 391 8.45 27.89 1.29
CA PHE A 391 7.94 28.56 2.49
C PHE A 391 8.04 27.63 3.68
N VAL A 392 8.86 27.98 4.66
CA VAL A 392 9.01 27.21 5.89
C VAL A 392 7.85 27.54 6.83
N VAL A 393 7.15 26.51 7.30
CA VAL A 393 6.06 26.62 8.27
C VAL A 393 6.43 25.94 9.59
N PRO A 394 5.82 26.32 10.72
CA PRO A 394 6.03 25.59 11.96
C PRO A 394 5.46 24.16 11.86
N PRO A 395 6.05 23.17 12.55
CA PRO A 395 5.50 21.82 12.63
C PRO A 395 4.06 21.82 13.11
N SER A 396 3.20 21.09 12.40
CA SER A 396 1.79 21.01 12.71
C SER A 396 1.53 20.14 13.94
N THR A 397 0.72 20.67 14.87
CA THR A 397 0.15 19.91 15.99
C THR A 397 -1.27 19.44 15.71
N ALA A 398 -1.69 19.49 14.44
CA ALA A 398 -3.05 19.14 14.03
C ALA A 398 -3.35 17.66 14.34
N ARG A 399 -4.62 17.38 14.62
CA ARG A 399 -5.09 16.02 14.89
C ARG A 399 -6.03 15.55 13.80
N PHE A 400 -5.91 14.30 13.43
CA PHE A 400 -6.63 13.72 12.31
C PHE A 400 -7.42 12.47 12.67
N GLN A 401 -8.49 12.26 11.91
CA GLN A 401 -9.21 11.00 11.82
C GLN A 401 -9.38 10.62 10.36
N ILE A 402 -9.24 9.33 10.07
CA ILE A 402 -9.61 8.74 8.79
C ILE A 402 -10.77 7.80 9.04
N VAL A 403 -11.86 7.99 8.31
CA VAL A 403 -13.07 7.16 8.40
C VAL A 403 -13.43 6.63 7.02
N SER A 404 -13.99 5.43 6.96
CA SER A 404 -14.68 4.94 5.76
C SER A 404 -16.14 5.32 5.80
N GLU A 405 -16.73 5.58 4.64
CA GLU A 405 -18.14 5.96 4.50
C GLU A 405 -18.96 4.83 3.89
N SER A 406 -18.54 4.33 2.73
CA SER A 406 -19.28 3.32 1.96
C SER A 406 -18.37 2.37 1.21
N LEU A 407 -18.87 1.16 0.95
CA LEU A 407 -18.38 0.22 -0.05
C LEU A 407 -19.40 0.17 -1.20
N HIS A 408 -18.95 0.38 -2.44
CA HIS A 408 -19.78 0.22 -3.64
C HIS A 408 -19.20 -0.90 -4.50
N ALA A 409 -19.99 -1.91 -4.81
CA ALA A 409 -19.62 -2.92 -5.80
C ALA A 409 -19.99 -2.39 -7.18
N ARG A 410 -19.00 -2.02 -8.00
CA ARG A 410 -19.20 -1.65 -9.40
C ARG A 410 -19.50 -2.88 -10.23
N GLU A 411 -18.64 -3.87 -10.06
CA GLU A 411 -18.68 -5.20 -10.67
C GLU A 411 -18.36 -6.17 -9.54
N GLU A 412 -19.30 -7.05 -9.20
CA GLU A 412 -19.04 -8.12 -8.24
C GLU A 412 -18.05 -9.14 -8.82
N THR A 413 -17.53 -9.98 -7.94
CA THR A 413 -16.60 -11.05 -8.30
C THR A 413 -17.23 -12.07 -9.28
N SER A 414 -16.52 -12.38 -10.37
CA SER A 414 -17.04 -13.17 -11.50
C SER A 414 -16.45 -14.59 -11.59
N PRO A 415 -17.24 -15.63 -11.94
CA PRO A 415 -18.64 -15.54 -12.36
C PRO A 415 -19.57 -15.35 -11.18
N ALA A 416 -20.61 -14.54 -11.39
CA ALA A 416 -21.73 -14.41 -10.47
C ALA A 416 -22.32 -15.80 -10.17
N SER A 417 -22.29 -16.21 -8.91
CA SER A 417 -22.81 -17.51 -8.45
C SER A 417 -23.44 -17.38 -7.07
N PHE A 418 -24.24 -18.36 -6.66
CA PHE A 418 -24.91 -18.32 -5.35
C PHE A 418 -23.86 -18.37 -4.22
N GLY A 419 -23.75 -17.30 -3.42
CA GLY A 419 -22.84 -17.19 -2.26
C GLY A 419 -21.38 -16.93 -2.63
N SER A 420 -21.14 -16.10 -3.65
CA SER A 420 -19.80 -15.68 -4.10
C SER A 420 -19.60 -14.15 -4.09
N ASP A 421 -20.40 -13.45 -3.30
CA ASP A 421 -20.49 -11.98 -3.27
C ASP A 421 -20.33 -11.43 -1.85
N GLU A 422 -19.85 -12.28 -0.93
CA GLU A 422 -19.43 -11.85 0.38
C GLU A 422 -18.03 -11.21 0.32
N VAL A 423 -17.93 -10.03 0.93
CA VAL A 423 -16.71 -9.22 0.99
C VAL A 423 -16.28 -9.08 2.44
N GLY A 424 -15.08 -9.58 2.75
CA GLY A 424 -14.45 -9.42 4.06
C GLY A 424 -13.27 -8.48 4.00
N ILE A 425 -13.33 -7.35 4.71
CA ILE A 425 -12.27 -6.32 4.71
C ILE A 425 -11.59 -6.25 6.09
N LYS A 426 -10.27 -6.37 6.12
CA LYS A 426 -9.41 -6.11 7.27
C LYS A 426 -8.61 -4.85 7.06
N ILE A 427 -8.56 -4.02 8.10
CA ILE A 427 -7.77 -2.78 8.12
C ILE A 427 -6.94 -2.78 9.39
N LEU A 428 -5.65 -2.48 9.25
CA LEU A 428 -4.73 -2.24 10.36
C LEU A 428 -4.19 -0.83 10.21
N ALA A 429 -4.17 -0.06 11.29
CA ALA A 429 -3.57 1.27 11.29
C ALA A 429 -2.64 1.49 12.49
N VAL A 430 -1.52 2.16 12.28
CA VAL A 430 -0.60 2.58 13.35
C VAL A 430 -0.20 4.04 13.15
N ALA A 431 -0.03 4.77 14.25
CA ALA A 431 0.55 6.10 14.21
C ALA A 431 2.06 6.00 14.44
N LEU A 432 2.84 6.81 13.72
CA LEU A 432 4.28 6.95 13.93
C LEU A 432 4.55 8.21 14.75
N PHE A 433 5.26 8.10 15.86
CA PHE A 433 5.57 9.22 16.76
C PHE A 433 6.91 9.88 16.43
N PRO A 434 7.17 11.11 16.93
CA PRO A 434 8.43 11.83 16.73
C PRO A 434 9.71 11.08 17.13
N ASP A 435 9.61 10.14 18.08
CA ASP A 435 10.70 9.28 18.52
C ASP A 435 10.85 8.00 17.68
N LEU A 436 10.17 7.94 16.53
CA LEU A 436 10.08 6.80 15.60
C LEU A 436 9.42 5.55 16.20
N THR A 437 8.86 5.63 17.40
CA THR A 437 8.04 4.56 17.96
C THR A 437 6.65 4.59 17.33
N THR A 438 5.94 3.48 17.42
CA THR A 438 4.57 3.35 16.90
C THR A 438 3.53 3.35 18.03
N SER A 439 2.31 3.74 17.70
CA SER A 439 1.15 3.48 18.56
C SER A 439 0.83 2.00 18.60
N GLU A 440 -0.02 1.61 19.56
CA GLU A 440 -0.73 0.34 19.43
C GLU A 440 -1.49 0.28 18.09
N ALA A 441 -1.58 -0.92 17.54
CA ALA A 441 -2.31 -1.15 16.30
C ALA A 441 -3.81 -0.91 16.50
N GLN A 442 -4.34 0.00 15.70
CA GLN A 442 -5.76 0.30 15.61
C GLN A 442 -6.39 -0.63 14.59
N VAL A 443 -7.41 -1.36 15.03
CA VAL A 443 -8.22 -2.23 14.17
C VAL A 443 -9.67 -1.77 14.30
N PRO A 444 -10.36 -1.43 13.20
CA PRO A 444 -11.77 -1.08 13.27
C PRO A 444 -12.60 -2.28 13.77
N ASN A 445 -13.81 -2.00 14.23
CA ASN A 445 -14.79 -3.02 14.63
C ASN A 445 -14.29 -3.99 15.73
N GLY A 446 -13.41 -3.52 16.62
CA GLY A 446 -12.87 -4.33 17.72
C GLY A 446 -11.97 -5.48 17.28
N GLY A 447 -11.41 -5.40 16.07
CA GLY A 447 -10.55 -6.45 15.49
C GLY A 447 -11.26 -7.40 14.54
N ASN A 448 -12.58 -7.44 14.56
CA ASN A 448 -13.33 -8.24 13.60
C ASN A 448 -13.29 -7.57 12.22
N PRO A 449 -13.09 -8.31 11.12
CA PRO A 449 -13.25 -7.76 9.79
C PRO A 449 -14.61 -7.10 9.58
N ILE A 450 -14.60 -6.14 8.67
CA ILE A 450 -15.80 -5.48 8.17
C ILE A 450 -16.37 -6.40 7.10
N ARG A 451 -17.53 -6.97 7.38
CA ARG A 451 -18.18 -7.97 6.52
C ARG A 451 -19.38 -7.38 5.80
N PHE A 452 -19.51 -7.75 4.54
CA PHE A 452 -20.68 -7.47 3.74
C PHE A 452 -21.11 -8.78 3.08
N GLY A 453 -22.33 -9.22 3.34
CA GLY A 453 -22.93 -10.34 2.63
C GLY A 453 -23.84 -9.86 1.50
N ASP A 454 -23.93 -10.67 0.45
CA ASP A 454 -24.84 -10.48 -0.68
C ASP A 454 -24.61 -9.13 -1.38
N VAL A 455 -23.36 -8.82 -1.77
CA VAL A 455 -22.99 -7.52 -2.38
C VAL A 455 -23.04 -7.59 -3.90
N ASP A 456 -24.23 -7.36 -4.45
CA ASP A 456 -24.48 -7.36 -5.88
C ASP A 456 -23.85 -6.14 -6.60
N SER A 457 -23.55 -6.33 -7.89
CA SER A 457 -23.11 -5.29 -8.81
C SER A 457 -24.10 -4.12 -8.87
N GLY A 458 -23.60 -2.91 -8.60
CA GLY A 458 -24.37 -1.68 -8.51
C GLY A 458 -24.81 -1.31 -7.08
N GLU A 459 -24.63 -2.18 -6.10
CA GLU A 459 -25.02 -1.89 -4.72
C GLU A 459 -24.02 -1.02 -3.98
N THR A 460 -24.53 -0.25 -3.01
CA THR A 460 -23.72 0.52 -2.07
C THR A 460 -24.11 0.12 -0.65
N ARG A 461 -23.12 -0.33 0.13
CA ARG A 461 -23.26 -0.69 1.54
C ARG A 461 -22.57 0.36 2.42
N ALA A 462 -23.19 0.69 3.55
CA ALA A 462 -22.62 1.63 4.51
C ALA A 462 -21.45 0.97 5.26
N MET A 463 -20.30 1.63 5.29
CA MET A 463 -19.10 1.13 6.00
C MET A 463 -18.94 1.87 7.34
N ASN A 464 -18.92 3.20 7.35
CA ASN A 464 -18.97 4.05 8.56
C ASN A 464 -18.04 3.63 9.72
N HIS A 465 -16.80 3.23 9.43
CA HIS A 465 -15.83 2.84 10.46
C HIS A 465 -14.75 3.90 10.68
N LEU A 466 -14.37 4.13 11.93
CA LEU A 466 -13.15 4.86 12.27
C LEU A 466 -11.94 3.95 12.01
N LEU A 467 -11.10 4.35 11.06
CA LEU A 467 -9.96 3.56 10.62
C LEU A 467 -8.67 3.98 11.32
N PHE A 468 -8.53 5.28 11.56
CA PHE A 468 -7.35 5.84 12.20
C PHE A 468 -7.73 7.09 13.00
N ALA A 469 -7.16 7.21 14.19
CA ALA A 469 -7.17 8.42 14.99
C ALA A 469 -5.90 8.54 15.83
N HIS A 470 -5.53 9.75 16.21
CA HIS A 470 -4.45 9.98 17.17
C HIS A 470 -4.77 11.14 18.11
N GLN A 471 -4.19 11.09 19.31
CA GLN A 471 -4.35 12.14 20.33
C GLN A 471 -3.07 12.90 20.63
N GLN A 472 -1.91 12.27 20.38
CA GLN A 472 -0.59 12.86 20.55
C GLN A 472 -0.06 13.36 19.20
N PRO A 473 0.93 14.27 19.18
CA PRO A 473 1.64 14.62 17.95
C PRO A 473 2.25 13.37 17.30
N ILE A 474 2.11 13.25 15.98
CA ILE A 474 2.63 12.13 15.18
C ILE A 474 3.51 12.69 14.06
N LEU A 475 4.38 11.87 13.48
CA LEU A 475 5.06 12.19 12.23
C LEU A 475 4.20 11.86 11.01
N GLY A 476 3.38 10.80 11.12
CA GLY A 476 2.48 10.30 10.10
C GLY A 476 1.64 9.12 10.60
N GLY A 477 0.76 8.61 9.74
CA GLY A 477 -0.01 7.38 9.97
C GLY A 477 0.34 6.32 8.92
N ALA A 478 0.14 5.06 9.25
CA ALA A 478 0.28 3.93 8.35
C ALA A 478 -1.02 3.13 8.40
N LEU A 479 -1.66 2.90 7.25
CA LEU A 479 -2.89 2.14 7.10
C LEU A 479 -2.68 1.05 6.05
N SER A 480 -3.03 -0.17 6.41
CA SER A 480 -3.02 -1.35 5.55
C SER A 480 -4.45 -1.82 5.35
N ILE A 481 -4.89 -1.98 4.10
CA ILE A 481 -6.25 -2.38 3.75
C ILE A 481 -6.18 -3.65 2.91
N LEU A 482 -6.92 -4.67 3.33
CA LEU A 482 -7.03 -5.93 2.62
C LEU A 482 -8.49 -6.35 2.57
N GLY A 483 -8.96 -6.76 1.41
CA GLY A 483 -10.29 -7.30 1.22
C GLY A 483 -10.24 -8.56 0.38
N PHE A 484 -11.02 -9.54 0.82
CA PHE A 484 -11.11 -10.85 0.22
C PHE A 484 -12.53 -11.12 -0.22
N GLU A 485 -12.65 -11.81 -1.34
CA GLU A 485 -13.89 -12.48 -1.70
C GLU A 485 -13.98 -13.82 -0.93
N VAL A 486 -15.21 -14.15 -0.55
CA VAL A 486 -15.53 -15.15 0.45
C VAL A 486 -16.68 -16.01 -0.07
N ASP A 487 -16.50 -17.34 -0.14
CA ASP A 487 -17.54 -18.28 -0.62
C ASP A 487 -18.58 -18.65 0.46
N GLY A 488 -19.10 -17.66 1.20
CA GLY A 488 -20.10 -17.85 2.25
C GLY A 488 -19.62 -17.66 3.70
N GLU A 489 -20.57 -17.22 4.55
CA GLU A 489 -20.38 -16.81 5.95
C GLU A 489 -19.71 -17.90 6.83
N ASP A 490 -20.13 -19.15 6.65
CA ASP A 490 -19.65 -20.29 7.45
C ASP A 490 -18.20 -20.67 7.12
N ALA A 491 -17.80 -20.47 5.86
CA ALA A 491 -16.42 -20.60 5.43
C ALA A 491 -15.60 -19.43 5.99
N PHE A 492 -16.10 -18.20 5.95
CA PHE A 492 -15.39 -17.06 6.50
C PHE A 492 -15.09 -17.17 8.01
N GLU A 493 -16.11 -17.49 8.82
CA GLU A 493 -15.97 -17.60 10.28
C GLU A 493 -15.00 -18.70 10.69
N LYS A 494 -15.06 -19.85 10.02
CA LYS A 494 -14.24 -21.01 10.38
C LYS A 494 -12.85 -20.96 9.75
N GLN A 495 -12.70 -20.32 8.59
CA GLN A 495 -11.49 -20.38 7.78
C GLN A 495 -10.66 -19.09 7.88
N ILE A 496 -11.27 -17.91 7.80
CA ILE A 496 -10.53 -16.65 7.62
C ILE A 496 -10.36 -15.86 8.89
N ASP A 497 -11.40 -15.76 9.73
CA ASP A 497 -11.32 -14.92 10.93
C ASP A 497 -10.34 -15.48 11.94
N ASN A 498 -10.60 -16.67 12.47
CA ASN A 498 -9.81 -17.18 13.60
C ASN A 498 -8.32 -17.40 13.26
N PHE A 499 -7.99 -17.73 12.00
CA PHE A 499 -6.61 -17.98 11.60
C PHE A 499 -5.86 -16.69 11.25
N THR A 500 -6.47 -15.81 10.45
CA THR A 500 -5.88 -14.52 10.12
C THR A 500 -5.80 -13.63 11.35
N ASP A 501 -6.71 -13.76 12.31
CA ASP A 501 -6.65 -13.06 13.60
C ASP A 501 -5.46 -13.52 14.44
N ALA A 502 -5.14 -14.82 14.42
CA ALA A 502 -3.95 -15.33 15.11
C ALA A 502 -2.66 -14.82 14.45
N PHE A 503 -2.62 -14.73 13.11
CA PHE A 503 -1.52 -14.09 12.39
C PHE A 503 -1.40 -12.61 12.75
N ILE A 504 -2.49 -11.85 12.68
CA ILE A 504 -2.53 -10.43 13.03
C ILE A 504 -2.12 -10.22 14.50
N GLU A 505 -2.52 -11.12 15.41
CA GLU A 505 -2.11 -11.06 16.81
C GLU A 505 -0.61 -11.30 16.99
N ILE A 506 -0.03 -12.25 16.25
CA ILE A 506 1.44 -12.45 16.25
C ILE A 506 2.15 -11.23 15.65
N LEU A 507 1.64 -10.66 14.57
CA LEU A 507 2.18 -9.44 13.98
C LEU A 507 2.10 -8.25 14.95
N LYS A 508 1.01 -8.12 15.71
CA LYS A 508 0.88 -7.11 16.78
C LYS A 508 1.92 -7.34 17.89
N ILE A 509 2.14 -8.59 18.29
CA ILE A 509 3.17 -8.95 19.27
C ILE A 509 4.55 -8.53 18.73
N GLU A 510 4.88 -8.88 17.49
CA GLU A 510 6.14 -8.48 16.84
C GLU A 510 6.29 -6.96 16.79
N LEU A 511 5.26 -6.23 16.35
CA LEU A 511 5.25 -4.77 16.33
C LEU A 511 5.42 -4.14 17.72
N GLU A 512 4.83 -4.74 18.75
CA GLU A 512 4.96 -4.28 20.14
C GLU A 512 6.39 -4.45 20.66
N PHE A 513 7.04 -5.59 20.37
CA PHE A 513 8.46 -5.77 20.69
C PHE A 513 9.33 -4.81 19.88
N LEU A 514 9.05 -4.62 18.60
CA LEU A 514 9.81 -3.71 17.75
C LEU A 514 9.66 -2.24 18.16
N LYS A 515 8.54 -1.84 18.73
CA LYS A 515 8.30 -0.46 19.20
C LYS A 515 9.43 0.05 20.09
N ASP A 516 9.91 -0.78 21.01
CA ASP A 516 10.97 -0.40 21.96
C ASP A 516 12.38 -0.59 21.38
N HIS A 517 12.51 -1.31 20.27
CA HIS A 517 13.78 -1.79 19.72
C HIS A 517 14.13 -1.21 18.34
N LEU A 518 13.22 -0.56 17.61
CA LEU A 518 13.55 0.07 16.31
C LEU A 518 14.66 1.12 16.44
N LYS A 519 14.74 1.81 17.58
CA LYS A 519 15.85 2.70 17.93
C LYS A 519 17.20 1.98 18.07
N ASP A 520 17.19 0.68 18.36
CA ASP A 520 18.40 -0.14 18.55
C ASP A 520 18.99 -0.59 17.20
N ALA A 521 18.20 -0.57 16.12
CA ALA A 521 18.69 -0.53 14.74
C ALA A 521 19.17 0.89 14.35
N ALA A 522 19.82 1.56 15.31
CA ALA A 522 20.12 2.99 15.34
C ALA A 522 20.68 3.50 14.02
N ALA A 523 21.65 2.80 13.43
CA ALA A 523 22.29 3.27 12.19
C ALA A 523 21.30 3.46 11.02
N ILE A 524 20.28 2.61 10.89
CA ILE A 524 19.29 2.71 9.81
C ILE A 524 18.23 3.75 10.19
N ALA A 525 17.69 3.66 11.40
CA ALA A 525 16.63 4.56 11.86
C ALA A 525 17.11 6.01 11.99
N GLU A 526 18.32 6.23 12.54
CA GLU A 526 18.99 7.53 12.63
C GLU A 526 19.23 8.09 11.24
N LYS A 527 19.78 7.29 10.30
CA LYS A 527 20.00 7.75 8.92
C LYS A 527 18.70 8.20 8.25
N LEU A 528 17.62 7.42 8.36
CA LEU A 528 16.32 7.80 7.77
C LEU A 528 15.71 9.05 8.45
N ALA A 529 15.90 9.20 9.76
CA ALA A 529 15.41 10.34 10.53
C ALA A 529 16.23 11.62 10.33
N GLU A 530 17.55 11.49 10.15
CA GLU A 530 18.47 12.59 9.83
C GLU A 530 18.05 13.31 8.55
N PHE A 531 17.52 12.58 7.57
CA PHE A 531 17.00 13.15 6.33
C PHE A 531 15.53 13.57 6.39
N GLY A 532 14.85 13.44 7.54
CA GLY A 532 13.47 13.88 7.72
C GLY A 532 12.41 13.01 7.02
N LEU A 533 12.73 11.75 6.67
CA LEU A 533 11.91 10.85 5.86
C LEU A 533 10.78 10.13 6.62
N ALA A 534 10.26 10.75 7.68
CA ALA A 534 9.32 10.08 8.57
C ALA A 534 8.01 9.62 7.90
N GLY A 535 7.55 10.33 6.87
CA GLY A 535 6.41 9.90 6.05
C GLY A 535 6.65 8.59 5.33
N ALA A 536 7.80 8.50 4.67
CA ALA A 536 8.20 7.30 3.95
C ALA A 536 8.36 6.11 4.91
N ILE A 537 8.83 6.34 6.15
CA ILE A 537 8.88 5.29 7.19
C ILE A 537 7.46 4.77 7.49
N ALA A 538 6.48 5.66 7.69
CA ALA A 538 5.11 5.25 7.97
C ALA A 538 4.50 4.45 6.80
N ALA A 539 4.69 4.91 5.57
CA ALA A 539 4.30 4.16 4.37
C ALA A 539 5.02 2.81 4.25
N ALA A 540 6.33 2.75 4.53
CA ALA A 540 7.10 1.51 4.54
C ALA A 540 6.59 0.49 5.57
N ILE A 541 6.16 0.93 6.76
CA ILE A 541 5.52 0.06 7.76
C ILE A 541 4.21 -0.51 7.20
N ALA A 542 3.37 0.31 6.57
CA ALA A 542 2.11 -0.17 5.96
C ALA A 542 2.37 -1.22 4.87
N ILE A 543 3.39 -1.02 4.03
CA ILE A 543 3.80 -1.95 2.98
C ILE A 543 4.29 -3.27 3.58
N ALA A 544 5.18 -3.23 4.58
CA ALA A 544 5.71 -4.43 5.23
C ALA A 544 4.60 -5.29 5.84
N VAL A 545 3.62 -4.65 6.49
CA VAL A 545 2.43 -5.31 7.05
C VAL A 545 1.56 -5.94 5.95
N VAL A 546 1.24 -5.21 4.89
CA VAL A 546 0.42 -5.74 3.78
C VAL A 546 1.12 -6.92 3.13
N LEU A 547 2.42 -6.80 2.83
CA LEU A 547 3.19 -7.87 2.22
C LEU A 547 3.21 -9.12 3.11
N ALA A 548 3.38 -8.98 4.42
CA ALA A 548 3.38 -10.10 5.35
C ALA A 548 2.04 -10.86 5.32
N ILE A 549 0.92 -10.14 5.32
CA ILE A 549 -0.42 -10.74 5.24
C ILE A 549 -0.66 -11.38 3.86
N SER A 550 -0.32 -10.69 2.76
CA SER A 550 -0.49 -11.22 1.40
C SER A 550 0.37 -12.47 1.16
N VAL A 551 1.61 -12.43 1.65
CA VAL A 551 2.51 -13.54 2.01
C VAL A 551 1.78 -14.78 2.49
N PHE A 552 1.31 -14.61 3.71
CA PHE A 552 0.65 -15.63 4.49
C PHE A 552 -0.61 -16.16 3.79
N VAL A 553 -1.49 -15.26 3.32
CA VAL A 553 -2.74 -15.63 2.62
C VAL A 553 -2.44 -16.41 1.35
N ALA A 554 -1.46 -16.03 0.55
CA ALA A 554 -1.11 -16.74 -0.68
C ALA A 554 -0.62 -18.18 -0.42
N LEU A 555 0.05 -18.43 0.70
CA LEU A 555 0.57 -19.75 1.06
C LEU A 555 -0.46 -20.66 1.70
N TRP A 556 -1.53 -20.09 2.24
CA TRP A 556 -2.46 -20.80 3.11
C TRP A 556 -3.91 -20.80 2.60
N ALA A 557 -4.44 -19.64 2.18
CA ALA A 557 -5.89 -19.41 2.09
C ALA A 557 -6.47 -19.68 0.69
N PRO A 558 -7.69 -20.24 0.62
CA PRO A 558 -8.48 -20.26 -0.60
C PRO A 558 -9.04 -18.87 -0.95
N ALA A 559 -9.15 -17.93 0.00
CA ALA A 559 -9.71 -16.60 -0.25
C ALA A 559 -8.95 -15.83 -1.33
N ASP A 560 -9.69 -15.26 -2.28
CA ASP A 560 -9.10 -14.52 -3.38
C ASP A 560 -9.09 -13.02 -3.05
N LEU A 561 -7.93 -12.40 -3.27
CA LEU A 561 -7.70 -11.00 -2.97
C LEU A 561 -8.44 -10.14 -3.99
N ILE A 562 -9.30 -9.24 -3.50
CA ILE A 562 -10.08 -8.31 -4.33
C ILE A 562 -9.78 -6.85 -4.01
N ILE A 563 -9.26 -6.58 -2.81
CA ILE A 563 -8.85 -5.25 -2.35
C ILE A 563 -7.50 -5.39 -1.65
N GLU A 564 -6.54 -4.55 -2.04
CA GLU A 564 -5.27 -4.40 -1.35
C GLU A 564 -4.85 -2.94 -1.47
N ASP A 565 -4.41 -2.33 -0.37
CA ASP A 565 -3.92 -0.96 -0.39
C ASP A 565 -3.04 -0.64 0.82
N THR A 566 -2.21 0.38 0.65
CA THR A 566 -1.35 0.94 1.68
C THR A 566 -1.42 2.46 1.64
N ILE A 567 -1.71 3.08 2.78
CA ILE A 567 -1.79 4.54 2.90
C ILE A 567 -0.87 4.99 4.02
N GLY A 568 0.15 5.79 3.71
CA GLY A 568 1.15 6.24 4.68
C GLY A 568 1.31 7.75 4.76
N PRO A 569 0.28 8.54 5.13
CA PRO A 569 0.37 9.99 5.03
C PRO A 569 1.12 10.59 6.22
N THR A 570 1.98 11.56 5.95
CA THR A 570 2.55 12.48 6.93
C THR A 570 1.50 13.42 7.51
N VAL A 571 1.81 14.02 8.66
CA VAL A 571 0.98 15.14 9.19
C VAL A 571 0.89 16.29 8.19
N GLY A 572 1.99 16.64 7.51
CA GLY A 572 2.00 17.70 6.51
C GLY A 572 1.06 17.41 5.34
N GLU A 573 1.08 16.18 4.82
CA GLU A 573 0.14 15.73 3.78
C GLU A 573 -1.30 15.74 4.28
N LEU A 574 -1.57 15.28 5.52
CA LEU A 574 -2.92 15.36 6.10
C LEU A 574 -3.41 16.81 6.26
N VAL A 575 -2.51 17.74 6.62
CA VAL A 575 -2.81 19.18 6.64
C VAL A 575 -3.15 19.67 5.23
N ALA A 576 -2.35 19.34 4.23
CA ALA A 576 -2.58 19.75 2.84
C ALA A 576 -3.88 19.16 2.27
N LEU A 577 -4.17 17.89 2.56
CA LEU A 577 -5.41 17.23 2.15
C LEU A 577 -6.63 17.92 2.77
N THR A 578 -6.59 18.27 4.06
CA THR A 578 -7.74 18.84 4.78
C THR A 578 -7.84 20.37 4.77
N SER A 579 -6.89 21.05 4.13
CA SER A 579 -6.85 22.52 4.04
C SER A 579 -7.32 23.00 2.68
N VAL A 580 -8.30 23.92 2.68
CA VAL A 580 -8.83 24.54 1.45
C VAL A 580 -7.81 25.40 0.72
N ASN A 581 -6.71 25.78 1.36
CA ASN A 581 -5.63 26.56 0.74
C ASN A 581 -4.73 25.73 -0.18
N PHE A 582 -4.96 24.42 -0.25
CA PHE A 582 -4.29 23.51 -1.16
C PHE A 582 -5.31 22.97 -2.16
N PRO A 583 -4.95 22.89 -3.46
CA PRO A 583 -5.84 22.32 -4.48
C PRO A 583 -6.26 20.89 -4.15
N LEU A 584 -7.35 20.44 -4.77
CA LEU A 584 -7.69 19.03 -4.80
C LEU A 584 -6.56 18.30 -5.54
N PRO A 585 -6.00 17.21 -4.96
CA PRO A 585 -4.98 16.43 -5.63
C PRO A 585 -5.41 15.97 -7.02
N ALA A 586 -4.45 15.70 -7.90
CA ALA A 586 -4.75 14.95 -9.12
C ALA A 586 -5.16 13.51 -8.80
N PRO A 587 -6.07 12.90 -9.61
CA PRO A 587 -6.31 11.45 -9.54
C PRO A 587 -5.01 10.67 -9.76
N SER A 588 -4.84 9.58 -9.02
CA SER A 588 -3.65 8.71 -9.11
C SER A 588 -4.03 7.24 -9.25
N GLU A 589 -3.07 6.44 -9.69
CA GLU A 589 -3.26 5.01 -9.94
C GLU A 589 -1.96 4.25 -9.66
N HIS A 590 -2.06 3.09 -9.00
CA HIS A 590 -0.93 2.18 -8.75
C HIS A 590 -1.37 0.72 -8.74
N ILE A 591 -0.40 -0.19 -8.78
CA ILE A 591 -0.61 -1.65 -8.69
C ILE A 591 0.06 -2.15 -7.42
N THR A 592 -0.66 -2.93 -6.62
CA THR A 592 -0.16 -3.50 -5.36
C THR A 592 0.63 -4.79 -5.55
N GLY A 593 1.23 -5.32 -4.47
CA GLY A 593 1.98 -6.57 -4.50
C GLY A 593 1.16 -7.78 -4.97
N GLY A 594 -0.08 -7.90 -4.50
CA GLY A 594 -1.05 -8.89 -4.96
C GLY A 594 -1.59 -8.65 -6.37
N GLY A 595 -1.22 -7.54 -7.02
CA GLY A 595 -1.64 -7.20 -8.38
C GLY A 595 -3.02 -6.55 -8.46
N ILE A 596 -3.51 -5.97 -7.36
CA ILE A 596 -4.72 -5.15 -7.36
C ILE A 596 -4.38 -3.78 -7.91
N LYS A 597 -5.17 -3.33 -8.89
CA LYS A 597 -5.04 -2.00 -9.46
C LYS A 597 -5.91 -1.04 -8.65
N VAL A 598 -5.28 -0.05 -8.03
CA VAL A 598 -5.92 0.95 -7.17
C VAL A 598 -5.98 2.27 -7.90
N LYS A 599 -7.16 2.88 -7.99
CA LYS A 599 -7.32 4.26 -8.46
C LYS A 599 -7.84 5.15 -7.36
N VAL A 600 -7.15 6.24 -7.08
CA VAL A 600 -7.55 7.23 -6.07
C VAL A 600 -8.11 8.44 -6.79
N THR A 601 -9.41 8.71 -6.58
CA THR A 601 -10.12 9.86 -7.15
C THR A 601 -10.54 10.81 -6.04
N PRO A 602 -9.94 12.00 -5.94
CA PRO A 602 -10.38 13.05 -5.05
C PRO A 602 -11.83 13.46 -5.34
N LEU A 603 -12.68 13.57 -4.31
CA LEU A 603 -14.10 13.87 -4.46
C LEU A 603 -14.42 15.31 -4.09
N GLU A 604 -14.09 15.70 -2.86
CA GLU A 604 -14.37 17.03 -2.34
C GLU A 604 -13.36 17.43 -1.26
N LYS A 605 -13.14 18.74 -1.15
CA LYS A 605 -12.38 19.35 -0.07
C LYS A 605 -13.18 20.54 0.45
N ILE A 606 -13.48 20.51 1.75
CA ILE A 606 -14.14 21.59 2.48
C ILE A 606 -13.29 21.91 3.71
N PRO A 607 -13.57 22.99 4.46
CA PRO A 607 -12.77 23.32 5.65
C PRO A 607 -12.62 22.11 6.60
N GLN A 608 -11.37 21.74 6.88
CA GLN A 608 -10.99 20.65 7.78
C GLN A 608 -11.39 19.25 7.33
N GLN A 609 -11.86 19.07 6.10
CA GLN A 609 -12.34 17.78 5.63
C GLN A 609 -11.97 17.54 4.16
N TYR A 610 -11.54 16.32 3.89
CA TYR A 610 -11.25 15.84 2.54
C TYR A 610 -11.87 14.48 2.32
N ARG A 611 -12.38 14.24 1.12
CA ARG A 611 -12.92 12.95 0.72
C ARG A 611 -12.30 12.49 -0.59
N GLU A 612 -12.04 11.20 -0.64
CA GLU A 612 -11.56 10.52 -1.83
C GLU A 612 -12.30 9.20 -2.01
N ARG A 613 -12.34 8.74 -3.25
CA ARG A 613 -12.82 7.41 -3.62
C ARG A 613 -11.65 6.59 -4.08
N ARG A 614 -11.50 5.39 -3.53
CA ARG A 614 -10.53 4.39 -3.98
C ARG A 614 -11.24 3.28 -4.69
N GLU A 615 -10.97 3.10 -5.98
CA GLU A 615 -11.44 1.98 -6.81
C GLU A 615 -10.37 0.88 -6.81
N TYR A 616 -10.76 -0.34 -6.47
CA TYR A 616 -9.93 -1.54 -6.44
C TYR A 616 -10.39 -2.47 -7.54
N ILE A 617 -9.48 -2.80 -8.46
CA ILE A 617 -9.76 -3.63 -9.64
C ILE A 617 -8.91 -4.90 -9.53
N SER A 618 -9.59 -6.04 -9.46
CA SER A 618 -8.95 -7.36 -9.47
C SER A 618 -9.21 -8.01 -10.82
N ASP A 619 -8.18 -8.07 -11.68
CA ASP A 619 -8.28 -8.76 -12.97
C ASP A 619 -8.44 -10.28 -12.81
N ASP A 620 -7.95 -10.83 -11.70
CA ASP A 620 -7.99 -12.28 -11.47
C ASP A 620 -9.39 -12.73 -11.04
N GLU A 621 -10.12 -11.86 -10.32
CA GLU A 621 -11.50 -12.08 -9.88
C GLU A 621 -12.55 -11.39 -10.78
N ASP A 622 -12.09 -10.60 -11.76
CA ASP A 622 -12.92 -9.76 -12.64
C ASP A 622 -13.93 -8.94 -11.82
N SER A 623 -13.42 -8.29 -10.77
CA SER A 623 -14.20 -7.56 -9.76
C SER A 623 -13.75 -6.11 -9.61
N ARG A 624 -14.67 -5.21 -9.29
CA ARG A 624 -14.41 -3.79 -9.02
C ARG A 624 -15.17 -3.29 -7.81
N TYR A 625 -14.44 -2.89 -6.78
CA TYR A 625 -14.99 -2.34 -5.54
C TYR A 625 -14.50 -0.92 -5.31
N GLU A 626 -15.37 -0.04 -4.81
CA GLU A 626 -15.02 1.33 -4.46
C GLU A 626 -15.23 1.57 -2.96
N ILE A 627 -14.23 2.09 -2.27
CA ILE A 627 -14.37 2.58 -0.89
C ILE A 627 -14.23 4.10 -0.87
N VAL A 628 -15.14 4.79 -0.20
CA VAL A 628 -15.03 6.23 0.05
C VAL A 628 -14.39 6.46 1.41
N PHE A 629 -13.27 7.18 1.42
CA PHE A 629 -12.60 7.62 2.63
C PHE A 629 -12.82 9.10 2.88
N ARG A 630 -12.94 9.45 4.16
CA ARG A 630 -13.02 10.81 4.64
C ARG A 630 -11.94 11.06 5.69
N TYR A 631 -11.16 12.10 5.43
CA TYR A 631 -10.10 12.61 6.29
C TYR A 631 -10.64 13.84 7.00
N ASN A 632 -10.58 13.85 8.33
CA ASN A 632 -11.07 14.95 9.16
C ASN A 632 -9.91 15.52 9.97
N ARG A 633 -9.75 16.84 9.95
CA ARG A 633 -8.89 17.57 10.87
C ARG A 633 -9.71 18.05 12.07
N LEU A 634 -9.35 17.59 13.26
CA LEU A 634 -10.11 17.85 14.49
C LEU A 634 -9.66 19.11 15.25
N ALA A 635 -8.41 19.52 15.06
CA ALA A 635 -7.78 20.67 15.72
C ALA A 635 -6.67 21.26 14.86
#